data_AF-A0A7S1TBU9-F1
#
_entry.id   AF-A0A7S1TBU9-F1
#
_cell.length_a   1.000
_cell.length_b   1.000
_cell.length_c   1.000
_cell.angle_alpha   90.00
_cell.angle_beta   90.00
_cell.angle_gamma   90.00
#
_symmetry.space_group_name_H-M   'P 1'
#
loop_
_entity.id
_entity.type
_entity.pdbx_description
1 polymer ?
#
loop_
_entity_poly.entity_id
_entity_poly.type
_entity_poly.pdbx_seq_one_letter_code
_entity_poly.pdbx_strand_id
1 'polypeptide(L)'
;MENTRFSSVHSERYWDERFVLRVEHVPSDAMPMAGKILDTGKYINVLKDCGQTVALGIPIAAFDTDAQDSLQRVLGLVDEAHLRASQQLLNFFLQEIDILGRLRCIKNYFCVQRGDFLPDFLDRANSELSRPWEAVSKAKLASLLDGAIRTSSGSSDPHREGIGCTLLPRSLLDQLLRILGESTESEPAAALVQ
;
A
#
# COMPACT_ATOMS: atom_id res chain seq x y z
N MET A 1 16.60 17.77 -0.32
CA MET A 1 16.11 16.46 0.14
C MET A 1 14.92 16.12 -0.75
N GLU A 2 15.21 15.45 -1.86
CA GLU A 2 14.20 15.16 -2.88
C GLU A 2 13.27 14.07 -2.39
N ASN A 3 12.00 14.43 -2.38
CA ASN A 3 10.87 13.61 -2.02
C ASN A 3 10.67 12.59 -3.14
N THR A 4 11.20 11.37 -2.99
CA THR A 4 10.97 10.28 -3.95
C THR A 4 9.50 9.89 -3.86
N ARG A 5 8.66 10.58 -4.62
CA ARG A 5 7.27 10.23 -4.86
C ARG A 5 7.23 8.78 -5.33
N PHE A 6 6.70 7.90 -4.50
CA PHE A 6 6.25 6.58 -4.91
C PHE A 6 5.28 6.76 -6.09
N SER A 7 5.77 6.53 -7.32
CA SER A 7 4.90 6.50 -8.49
C SER A 7 4.03 5.25 -8.38
N SER A 8 2.72 5.44 -8.19
CA SER A 8 1.72 4.42 -7.87
C SER A 8 1.48 3.33 -8.93
N VAL A 9 2.30 3.24 -9.98
CA VAL A 9 2.07 2.40 -11.16
C VAL A 9 3.08 1.25 -11.28
N HIS A 10 4.00 1.06 -10.33
CA HIS A 10 4.98 -0.05 -10.31
C HIS A 10 4.97 -0.90 -9.02
N SER A 11 3.93 -0.76 -8.19
CA SER A 11 4.01 -1.14 -6.77
C SER A 11 3.82 -2.62 -6.46
N GLU A 12 3.07 -3.39 -7.25
CA GLU A 12 2.70 -4.77 -6.85
C GLU A 12 3.89 -5.72 -6.85
N ARG A 13 4.81 -5.57 -7.81
CA ARG A 13 5.99 -6.44 -7.94
C ARG A 13 7.28 -5.86 -7.38
N TYR A 14 7.24 -4.63 -6.89
CA TYR A 14 8.45 -3.92 -6.45
C TYR A 14 9.27 -4.73 -5.43
N TRP A 15 8.62 -5.29 -4.41
CA TRP A 15 9.30 -6.07 -3.37
C TRP A 15 9.69 -7.49 -3.82
N ASP A 16 8.96 -8.04 -4.79
CA ASP A 16 9.20 -9.37 -5.35
C ASP A 16 10.33 -9.36 -6.38
N GLU A 17 10.49 -8.27 -7.14
CA GLU A 17 11.53 -8.12 -8.16
C GLU A 17 12.83 -7.54 -7.59
N ARG A 18 12.76 -6.67 -6.59
CA ARG A 18 13.95 -6.00 -6.02
C ARG A 18 14.79 -6.92 -5.13
N PHE A 19 14.15 -7.79 -4.36
CA PHE A 19 14.81 -8.64 -3.38
C PHE A 19 14.54 -10.11 -3.69
N VAL A 20 15.40 -10.68 -4.53
CA VAL A 20 15.29 -12.05 -5.03
C VAL A 20 16.42 -12.91 -4.47
N LEU A 21 16.07 -14.10 -4.00
CA LEU A 21 17.06 -15.09 -3.56
C LEU A 21 17.71 -15.76 -4.79
N ARG A 22 19.03 -15.65 -4.92
CA ARG A 22 19.78 -16.43 -5.90
C ARG A 22 20.19 -17.76 -5.29
N VAL A 23 19.33 -18.77 -5.45
CA VAL A 23 19.49 -20.10 -4.83
C VAL A 23 20.86 -20.72 -5.09
N GLU A 24 21.41 -20.53 -6.29
CA GLU A 24 22.73 -21.03 -6.69
C GLU A 24 23.92 -20.46 -5.88
N HIS A 25 23.72 -19.32 -5.20
CA HIS A 25 24.72 -18.67 -4.35
C HIS A 25 24.47 -18.90 -2.85
N VAL A 26 23.46 -19.69 -2.49
CA VAL A 26 23.13 -19.99 -1.09
C VAL A 26 23.92 -21.23 -0.66
N PRO A 27 24.74 -21.15 0.41
CA PRO A 27 25.39 -22.33 0.97
C PRO A 27 24.34 -23.37 1.40
N SER A 28 24.62 -24.65 1.16
CA SER A 28 23.70 -25.77 1.47
C SER A 28 23.17 -25.71 2.91
N ASP A 29 24.04 -25.35 3.85
CA ASP A 29 23.74 -25.35 5.28
C ASP A 29 22.84 -24.17 5.69
N ALA A 30 22.84 -23.09 4.90
CA ALA A 30 22.00 -21.92 5.11
C ALA A 30 20.68 -21.98 4.33
N MET A 31 20.52 -22.95 3.42
CA MET A 31 19.32 -23.09 2.59
C MET A 31 18.01 -23.12 3.39
N PRO A 32 17.91 -23.80 4.56
CA PRO A 32 16.68 -23.80 5.35
C PRO A 32 16.28 -22.42 5.91
N MET A 33 17.25 -21.50 6.08
CA MET A 33 17.03 -20.17 6.67
C MET A 33 17.10 -19.04 5.63
N ALA A 34 17.47 -19.32 4.39
CA ALA A 34 17.71 -18.31 3.36
C ALA A 34 16.50 -17.40 3.12
N GLY A 35 15.28 -17.95 3.11
CA GLY A 35 14.05 -17.16 3.01
C GLY A 35 13.85 -16.24 4.20
N LYS A 36 14.07 -16.75 5.42
CA LYS A 36 13.95 -15.96 6.66
C LYS A 36 14.97 -14.83 6.73
N ILE A 37 16.21 -15.07 6.27
CA ILE A 37 17.24 -14.03 6.16
C ILE A 37 16.79 -12.95 5.16
N LEU A 38 16.27 -13.35 4.00
CA LEU A 38 15.76 -12.43 2.99
C LEU A 38 14.62 -11.55 3.54
N ASP A 39 13.63 -12.16 4.18
CA ASP A 39 12.48 -11.44 4.74
C ASP A 39 12.90 -10.50 5.88
N THR A 40 13.81 -10.94 6.74
CA THR A 40 14.43 -10.08 7.76
C THR A 40 15.07 -8.84 7.12
N GLY A 41 15.83 -9.04 6.05
CA GLY A 41 16.42 -7.94 5.27
C GLY A 41 15.38 -7.01 4.66
N LYS A 42 14.30 -7.56 4.08
CA LYS A 42 13.18 -6.78 3.53
C LYS A 42 12.53 -5.90 4.61
N TYR A 43 12.24 -6.45 5.79
CA TYR A 43 11.63 -5.70 6.89
C TYR A 43 12.50 -4.53 7.35
N ILE A 44 13.80 -4.78 7.50
CA ILE A 44 14.78 -3.75 7.86
C ILE A 44 14.84 -2.67 6.77
N ASN A 45 14.80 -3.06 5.50
CA ASN A 45 14.85 -2.10 4.40
C ASN A 45 13.60 -1.21 4.35
N VAL A 46 12.40 -1.78 4.53
CA VAL A 46 11.16 -0.99 4.61
C VAL A 46 11.25 0.05 5.72
N LEU A 47 11.67 -0.36 6.92
CA LEU A 47 11.84 0.55 8.05
C LEU A 47 12.83 1.68 7.73
N LYS A 48 13.99 1.36 7.13
CA LYS A 48 15.00 2.35 6.73
C LYS A 48 14.48 3.32 5.67
N ASP A 49 13.79 2.83 4.65
CA ASP A 49 13.19 3.66 3.59
C ASP A 49 12.12 4.60 4.16
N CYS A 50 11.44 4.19 5.23
CA CYS A 50 10.52 5.03 6.00
C CYS A 50 11.21 5.96 7.03
N GLY A 51 12.54 6.02 7.06
CA GLY A 51 13.31 6.87 7.99
C GLY A 51 13.42 6.34 9.41
N GLN A 52 13.02 5.08 9.66
CA GLN A 52 13.09 4.46 10.99
C GLN A 52 14.48 3.89 11.28
N THR A 53 14.92 4.03 12.52
CA THR A 53 16.16 3.40 13.00
C THR A 53 15.86 1.99 13.47
N VAL A 54 16.47 0.99 12.83
CA VAL A 54 16.28 -0.41 13.22
C VAL A 54 17.37 -0.84 14.18
N ALA A 55 16.98 -1.18 15.41
CA ALA A 55 17.88 -1.70 16.44
C ALA A 55 17.58 -3.19 16.68
N LEU A 56 18.35 -4.07 16.05
CA LEU A 56 18.20 -5.51 16.29
C LEU A 56 18.78 -5.93 17.63
N GLY A 57 19.72 -5.17 18.21
CA GLY A 57 20.34 -5.49 19.50
C GLY A 57 21.12 -6.82 19.48
N ILE A 58 21.56 -7.27 18.30
CA ILE A 58 22.40 -8.44 18.10
C ILE A 58 23.75 -7.92 17.59
N PRO A 59 24.84 -8.04 18.36
CA PRO A 59 26.16 -7.63 17.89
C PRO A 59 26.63 -8.56 16.77
N ILE A 60 27.33 -8.01 15.78
CA ILE A 60 27.87 -8.80 14.64
C ILE A 60 28.79 -9.92 15.15
N ALA A 61 29.59 -9.64 16.18
CA ALA A 61 30.45 -10.62 16.85
C ALA A 61 29.68 -11.82 17.47
N ALA A 62 28.35 -11.76 17.60
CA ALA A 62 27.56 -12.92 18.03
C ALA A 62 27.54 -14.04 16.98
N PHE A 63 27.76 -13.70 15.70
CA PHE A 63 27.82 -14.65 14.59
C PHE A 63 29.21 -15.26 14.39
N ASP A 64 30.26 -14.67 14.97
CA ASP A 64 31.61 -15.25 14.98
C ASP A 64 31.61 -16.48 15.90
N THR A 65 31.66 -17.67 15.30
CA THR A 65 31.62 -18.94 16.02
C THR A 65 32.73 -19.88 15.54
N ASP A 66 33.75 -20.06 16.39
CA ASP A 66 34.90 -20.95 16.14
C ASP A 66 34.63 -22.44 16.47
N ALA A 67 33.37 -22.83 16.75
CA ALA A 67 33.03 -24.13 17.34
C ALA A 67 32.05 -24.97 16.51
N GLN A 68 32.06 -26.28 16.76
CA GLN A 68 31.28 -27.32 16.08
C GLN A 68 29.75 -27.22 16.30
N ASP A 69 29.31 -26.42 17.29
CA ASP A 69 27.89 -26.06 17.58
C ASP A 69 27.45 -24.72 16.93
N SER A 70 28.24 -24.21 15.99
CA SER A 70 28.03 -22.92 15.30
C SER A 70 26.69 -22.81 14.59
N LEU A 71 26.23 -23.86 13.89
CA LEU A 71 25.04 -23.77 13.05
C LEU A 71 23.74 -23.58 13.86
N GLN A 72 23.54 -24.33 14.96
CA GLN A 72 22.35 -24.17 15.81
C GLN A 72 22.31 -22.79 16.47
N ARG A 73 23.48 -22.27 16.85
CA ARG A 73 23.59 -20.92 17.41
C ARG A 73 23.26 -19.84 16.37
N VAL A 74 23.81 -19.95 15.15
CA VAL A 74 23.52 -19.02 14.06
C VAL A 74 22.03 -19.05 13.70
N LEU A 75 21.42 -20.24 13.65
CA LEU A 75 19.98 -20.39 13.45
C LEU A 75 19.16 -19.62 14.49
N GLY A 76 19.49 -19.79 15.78
CA GLY A 76 18.82 -19.06 16.86
C GLY A 76 18.99 -17.54 16.77
N LEU A 77 20.15 -17.07 16.32
CA LEU A 77 20.40 -15.63 16.12
C LEU A 77 19.61 -15.07 14.93
N VAL A 78 19.50 -15.83 13.82
CA VAL A 78 18.66 -15.44 12.67
C VAL A 78 17.19 -15.38 13.08
N ASP A 79 16.72 -16.33 13.89
CA ASP A 79 15.35 -16.34 14.41
C ASP A 79 15.07 -15.13 15.29
N GLU A 80 15.98 -14.80 16.20
CA GLU A 80 15.86 -13.61 17.05
C GLU A 80 15.89 -12.32 16.23
N ALA A 81 16.79 -12.23 15.24
CA ALA A 81 16.86 -11.08 14.34
C ALA A 81 15.55 -10.90 13.55
N HIS A 82 14.99 -11.99 13.04
CA HIS A 82 13.74 -12.00 12.30
C HIS A 82 12.57 -11.57 13.17
N LEU A 83 12.48 -12.12 14.39
CA LEU A 83 11.43 -11.78 15.35
C LEU A 83 11.48 -10.28 15.69
N ARG A 84 12.66 -9.73 15.98
CA ARG A 84 12.80 -8.30 16.31
C ARG A 84 12.48 -7.39 15.13
N ALA A 85 12.97 -7.73 13.93
CA ALA A 85 12.70 -6.95 12.73
C ALA A 85 11.20 -6.94 12.39
N SER A 86 10.55 -8.11 12.43
CA SER A 86 9.11 -8.24 12.15
C SER A 86 8.26 -7.51 13.19
N GLN A 87 8.61 -7.60 14.48
CA GLN A 87 7.91 -6.87 15.55
C GLN A 87 8.04 -5.36 15.38
N GLN A 88 9.25 -4.84 15.10
CA GLN A 88 9.44 -3.41 14.85
C GLN A 88 8.64 -2.92 13.65
N LEU A 89 8.67 -3.69 12.55
CA LEU A 89 7.90 -3.37 11.35
C LEU A 89 6.39 -3.34 11.63
N LEU A 90 5.88 -4.38 12.30
CA LEU A 90 4.46 -4.47 12.63
C LEU A 90 4.03 -3.34 13.56
N ASN A 91 4.83 -3.02 14.59
CA ASN A 91 4.55 -1.92 15.50
C ASN A 91 4.53 -0.58 14.76
N PHE A 92 5.47 -0.36 13.83
CA PHE A 92 5.47 0.82 12.97
C PHE A 92 4.17 0.94 12.16
N PHE A 93 3.71 -0.14 11.52
CA PHE A 93 2.45 -0.12 10.76
C PHE A 93 1.20 0.09 11.63
N LEU A 94 1.17 -0.50 12.82
CA LEU A 94 0.03 -0.41 13.73
C LEU A 94 -0.04 0.94 14.44
N GLN A 95 1.10 1.50 14.85
CA GLN A 95 1.15 2.70 15.69
C GLN A 95 1.40 3.97 14.89
N GLU A 96 2.42 4.00 14.03
CA GLU A 96 2.79 5.23 13.31
C GLU A 96 1.96 5.43 12.04
N ILE A 97 1.75 4.36 11.27
CA ILE A 97 0.94 4.42 10.04
C ILE A 97 -0.57 4.37 10.37
N ASP A 98 -0.93 3.80 11.52
CA ASP A 98 -2.31 3.52 11.96
C ASP A 98 -3.13 2.79 10.88
N ILE A 99 -2.63 1.62 10.47
CA ILE A 99 -3.28 0.82 9.42
C ILE A 99 -4.71 0.41 9.81
N LEU A 100 -4.98 0.19 11.09
CA LEU A 100 -6.33 -0.16 11.58
C LEU A 100 -7.30 1.03 11.44
N GLY A 101 -6.85 2.25 11.73
CA GLY A 101 -7.61 3.47 11.46
C GLY A 101 -7.91 3.63 9.97
N ARG A 102 -6.92 3.42 9.11
CA ARG A 102 -7.09 3.48 7.65
C ARG A 102 -8.06 2.42 7.12
N LEU A 103 -7.99 1.18 7.59
CA LEU A 103 -8.94 0.12 7.22
C LEU A 103 -10.36 0.46 7.68
N ARG A 104 -10.50 1.09 8.86
CA ARG A 104 -11.79 1.57 9.35
C ARG A 104 -12.35 2.69 8.46
N CYS A 105 -11.50 3.60 8.01
CA CYS A 105 -11.85 4.63 7.03
C CYS A 105 -12.37 3.99 5.74
N ILE A 106 -11.63 3.02 5.17
CA ILE A 106 -12.07 2.28 3.97
C ILE A 106 -13.46 1.67 4.18
N LYS A 107 -13.68 0.97 5.30
CA LYS A 107 -14.99 0.38 5.62
C LYS A 107 -16.09 1.44 5.75
N ASN A 108 -15.82 2.59 6.36
CA ASN A 108 -16.80 3.65 6.56
C ASN A 108 -17.29 4.25 5.24
N TYR A 109 -16.37 4.54 4.31
CA TYR A 109 -16.67 5.27 3.08
C TYR A 109 -16.93 4.35 1.88
N PHE A 110 -16.10 3.33 1.65
CA PHE A 110 -16.24 2.42 0.49
C PHE A 110 -17.25 1.31 0.71
N CYS A 111 -17.36 0.78 1.94
CA CYS A 111 -18.40 -0.18 2.29
C CYS A 111 -19.67 0.51 2.84
N VAL A 112 -19.72 1.84 2.80
CA VAL A 112 -20.89 2.67 3.15
C VAL A 112 -21.43 2.38 4.57
N GLN A 113 -20.55 2.04 5.52
CA GLN A 113 -20.99 1.86 6.91
C GLN A 113 -21.47 3.18 7.53
N ARG A 114 -20.91 4.32 7.11
CA ARG A 114 -21.32 5.68 7.51
C ARG A 114 -21.65 6.48 6.25
N GLY A 115 -22.78 6.16 5.63
CA GLY A 115 -23.20 6.74 4.35
C GLY A 115 -23.98 8.04 4.44
N ASP A 116 -24.03 8.70 5.61
CA ASP A 116 -24.78 9.95 5.82
C ASP A 116 -24.24 11.15 5.03
N PHE A 117 -22.97 11.11 4.62
CA PHE A 117 -22.37 12.09 3.72
C PHE A 117 -22.85 11.95 2.26
N LEU A 118 -23.29 10.76 1.83
CA LEU A 118 -23.57 10.48 0.41
C LEU A 118 -24.74 11.30 -0.13
N PRO A 119 -25.91 11.37 0.55
CA PRO A 119 -27.03 12.18 0.05
C PRO A 119 -26.65 13.66 -0.08
N ASP A 120 -26.03 14.23 0.94
CA ASP A 120 -25.58 15.64 0.94
C ASP A 120 -24.52 15.90 -0.14
N PHE A 121 -23.58 14.97 -0.35
CA PHE A 121 -22.62 15.05 -1.44
C PHE A 121 -23.31 15.02 -2.81
N LEU A 122 -24.22 14.07 -3.04
CA LEU A 122 -24.90 13.90 -4.32
C LEU A 122 -25.77 15.11 -4.66
N ASP A 123 -26.49 15.67 -3.67
CA ASP A 123 -27.30 16.87 -3.86
C ASP A 123 -26.45 18.08 -4.26
N ARG A 124 -25.31 18.28 -3.57
CA ARG A 124 -24.37 19.38 -3.88
C ARG A 124 -23.66 19.18 -5.22
N ALA A 125 -23.29 17.95 -5.53
CA ALA A 125 -22.55 17.59 -6.74
C ALA A 125 -23.45 17.41 -7.96
N ASN A 126 -24.78 17.36 -7.81
CA ASN A 126 -25.73 17.08 -8.89
C ASN A 126 -25.53 17.97 -10.13
N SER A 127 -25.30 19.26 -9.92
CA SER A 127 -25.05 20.22 -11.01
C SER A 127 -23.77 19.94 -11.80
N GLU A 128 -22.74 19.36 -11.17
CA GLU A 128 -21.51 18.97 -11.83
C GLU A 128 -21.62 17.57 -12.44
N LEU A 129 -22.22 16.61 -11.73
CA LEU A 129 -22.38 15.23 -12.19
C LEU A 129 -23.34 15.09 -13.38
N SER A 130 -24.23 16.07 -13.57
CA SER A 130 -25.13 16.13 -14.74
C SER A 130 -24.43 16.58 -16.03
N ARG A 131 -23.18 17.07 -15.95
CA ARG A 131 -22.40 17.52 -17.10
C ARG A 131 -21.69 16.33 -17.75
N PRO A 132 -21.35 16.38 -19.06
CA PRO A 132 -20.53 15.34 -19.68
C PRO A 132 -19.18 15.25 -18.94
N TRP A 133 -18.67 14.02 -18.76
CA TRP A 133 -17.51 13.72 -17.91
C TRP A 133 -16.25 14.54 -18.24
N GLU A 134 -16.10 14.97 -19.50
CA GLU A 134 -15.01 15.82 -20.00
C GLU A 134 -15.07 17.25 -19.42
N ALA A 135 -16.26 17.77 -19.17
CA ALA A 135 -16.49 19.12 -18.67
C ALA A 135 -16.57 19.20 -17.14
N VAL A 136 -16.52 18.05 -16.45
CA VAL A 136 -16.61 17.98 -14.99
C VAL A 136 -15.28 18.34 -14.34
N SER A 137 -15.31 19.28 -13.40
CA SER A 137 -14.11 19.67 -12.65
C SER A 137 -13.83 18.70 -11.49
N LYS A 138 -12.72 17.95 -11.60
CA LYS A 138 -12.24 17.06 -10.53
C LYS A 138 -11.96 17.81 -9.23
N ALA A 139 -11.37 19.01 -9.32
CA ALA A 139 -11.08 19.84 -8.16
C ALA A 139 -12.36 20.30 -7.45
N LYS A 140 -13.41 20.64 -8.22
CA LYS A 140 -14.72 21.01 -7.67
C LYS A 140 -15.39 19.82 -6.98
N LEU A 141 -15.40 18.64 -7.61
CA LEU A 141 -15.95 17.42 -6.99
C LEU A 141 -15.22 17.07 -5.68
N ALA A 142 -13.89 17.17 -5.65
CA ALA A 142 -13.11 16.91 -4.44
C ALA A 142 -13.47 17.91 -3.31
N SER A 143 -13.64 19.19 -3.62
CA SER A 143 -14.05 20.20 -2.64
C SER A 143 -15.48 19.97 -2.11
N LEU A 144 -16.42 19.59 -3.00
CA LEU A 144 -17.79 19.27 -2.59
C LEU A 144 -17.83 18.03 -1.69
N LEU A 145 -17.01 17.02 -1.99
CA LEU A 145 -16.87 15.81 -1.18
C LEU A 145 -16.29 16.11 0.21
N ASP A 146 -15.19 16.85 0.31
CA ASP A 146 -14.63 17.25 1.62
C ASP A 146 -15.66 18.05 2.43
N GLY A 147 -16.40 18.94 1.78
CA GLY A 147 -17.49 19.70 2.40
C GLY A 147 -18.58 18.81 2.99
N ALA A 148 -19.03 17.79 2.25
CA ALA A 148 -20.06 16.85 2.72
C ALA A 148 -19.57 15.95 3.86
N ILE A 149 -18.32 15.48 3.79
CA ILE A 149 -17.69 14.66 4.84
C ILE A 149 -17.54 15.48 6.15
N ARG A 150 -17.21 16.76 6.04
CA ARG A 150 -17.08 17.66 7.19
C ARG A 150 -18.40 17.95 7.90
N THR A 151 -19.51 17.93 7.18
CA THR A 151 -20.85 18.16 7.75
C THR A 151 -21.54 16.88 8.26
N SER A 152 -20.93 15.72 8.04
CA SER A 152 -21.48 14.42 8.42
C SER A 152 -20.78 13.80 9.65
N SER A 153 -21.21 12.59 10.00
CA SER A 153 -20.55 11.73 11.01
C SER A 153 -19.11 11.35 10.63
N GLY A 154 -18.71 11.57 9.37
CA GLY A 154 -17.36 11.37 8.85
C GLY A 154 -16.34 12.41 9.33
N SER A 155 -16.79 13.54 9.86
CA SER A 155 -15.93 14.59 10.44
C SER A 155 -15.01 14.11 11.56
N SER A 156 -15.43 13.07 12.28
CA SER A 156 -14.69 12.44 13.38
C SER A 156 -13.58 11.47 12.94
N ASP A 157 -13.49 11.13 11.65
CA ASP A 157 -12.54 10.13 11.15
C ASP A 157 -11.14 10.76 10.95
N PRO A 158 -10.09 10.28 11.65
CA PRO A 158 -8.73 10.84 11.55
C PRO A 158 -8.10 10.72 10.16
N HIS A 159 -8.49 9.71 9.36
CA HIS A 159 -7.88 9.42 8.06
C HIS A 159 -8.71 9.88 6.86
N ARG A 160 -9.74 10.71 7.10
CA ARG A 160 -10.65 11.21 6.06
C ARG A 160 -9.97 11.96 4.91
N GLU A 161 -8.78 12.52 5.15
CA GLU A 161 -8.00 13.24 4.13
C GLU A 161 -7.51 12.32 2.99
N GLY A 162 -7.46 11.01 3.22
CA GLY A 162 -7.16 10.02 2.19
C GLY A 162 -8.32 9.78 1.22
N ILE A 163 -9.51 10.30 1.51
CA ILE A 163 -10.70 10.14 0.66
C ILE A 163 -10.72 11.24 -0.40
N GLY A 164 -10.82 10.84 -1.66
CA GLY A 164 -10.86 11.75 -2.79
C GLY A 164 -11.81 11.26 -3.88
N CYS A 165 -12.08 12.14 -4.83
CA CYS A 165 -12.90 11.83 -5.99
C CYS A 165 -12.02 11.82 -7.25
N THR A 166 -12.20 10.81 -8.10
CA THR A 166 -11.57 10.73 -9.42
C THR A 166 -12.60 10.23 -10.43
N LEU A 167 -12.56 10.84 -11.61
CA LEU A 167 -13.31 10.40 -12.77
C LEU A 167 -12.41 9.55 -13.65
N LEU A 168 -12.88 8.35 -13.95
CA LEU A 168 -12.22 7.42 -14.87
C LEU A 168 -12.85 7.60 -16.25
N PRO A 169 -12.05 7.57 -17.34
CA PRO A 169 -12.54 7.78 -18.71
C PRO A 169 -13.32 6.57 -19.24
N ARG A 170 -13.73 5.65 -18.38
CA ARG A 170 -14.38 4.38 -18.72
C ARG A 170 -15.64 4.23 -17.90
N SER A 171 -16.64 3.56 -18.46
CA SER A 171 -17.86 3.25 -17.74
C SER A 171 -17.60 2.18 -16.66
N LEU A 172 -18.47 2.13 -15.66
CA LEU A 172 -18.44 1.05 -14.66
C LEU A 172 -18.62 -0.33 -15.31
N LEU A 173 -19.40 -0.40 -16.39
CA LEU A 173 -19.61 -1.64 -17.13
C LEU A 173 -18.31 -2.15 -17.76
N ASP A 174 -17.57 -1.28 -18.46
CA ASP A 174 -16.28 -1.65 -19.08
C ASP A 174 -15.25 -2.10 -18.03
N GLN A 175 -15.29 -1.50 -16.85
CA GLN A 175 -14.44 -1.90 -15.73
C GLN A 175 -14.78 -3.30 -15.21
N LEU A 176 -16.08 -3.58 -15.03
CA LEU A 176 -16.54 -4.89 -14.59
C LEU A 176 -16.22 -5.98 -15.61
N LEU A 177 -16.46 -5.72 -16.90
CA LEU A 177 -16.15 -6.67 -17.98
C LEU A 177 -14.66 -7.04 -18.00
N ARG A 178 -13.77 -6.05 -17.84
CA ARG A 178 -12.32 -6.31 -17.73
C ARG A 178 -11.93 -7.14 -16.51
N ILE A 179 -12.54 -6.87 -15.36
CA ILE A 179 -12.28 -7.65 -14.13
C ILE A 179 -12.72 -9.10 -14.32
N LEU A 180 -13.83 -9.30 -15.04
CA LEU A 180 -14.35 -10.62 -15.40
C LEU A 180 -13.57 -11.31 -16.53
N GLY A 181 -12.57 -10.64 -17.12
CA GLY A 181 -11.76 -11.19 -18.21
C GLY A 181 -12.46 -11.15 -19.59
N GLU A 182 -13.63 -10.53 -19.68
CA GLU A 182 -14.33 -10.28 -20.94
C GLU A 182 -13.82 -8.94 -21.50
N SER A 183 -12.68 -8.96 -22.20
CA SER A 183 -12.25 -7.80 -22.97
C SER A 183 -13.20 -7.59 -24.14
N THR A 184 -14.16 -6.67 -24.00
CA THR A 184 -14.71 -5.97 -25.17
C THR A 184 -13.62 -5.04 -25.69
N GLU A 185 -12.82 -5.53 -26.63
CA GLU A 185 -11.99 -4.69 -27.48
C GLU A 185 -12.90 -3.73 -28.25
N SER A 186 -13.00 -2.51 -27.75
CA SER A 186 -13.48 -1.36 -28.54
C SER A 186 -12.65 -0.16 -28.12
N GLU A 187 -11.41 -0.11 -28.59
CA GLU A 187 -10.71 1.17 -28.75
C GLU A 187 -11.58 2.07 -29.63
N PRO A 188 -11.92 3.31 -29.22
CA PRO A 188 -12.49 4.25 -30.15
C PRO A 188 -11.38 4.63 -31.14
N ALA A 189 -11.56 4.24 -32.40
CA ALA A 189 -10.74 4.65 -33.51
C ALA A 189 -10.58 6.18 -33.49
N ALA A 190 -9.38 6.65 -33.19
CA ALA A 190 -9.00 8.03 -33.37
C ALA A 190 -9.24 8.40 -34.84
N ALA A 191 -10.02 9.46 -35.04
CA ALA A 191 -10.42 9.99 -36.32
C ALA A 191 -9.22 10.19 -37.25
N LEU A 192 -9.19 9.41 -38.34
CA LEU A 192 -8.58 9.80 -39.59
C LEU A 192 -9.49 10.87 -40.22
N VAL A 193 -9.07 12.13 -40.15
CA VAL A 193 -9.50 13.17 -41.10
C VAL A 193 -8.23 13.82 -41.63
N GLN A 194 -7.96 13.53 -42.90
CA GLN A 194 -7.12 14.34 -43.79
C GLN A 194 -7.82 15.65 -44.11
#